data_AF-A0A352UPT2-F1
#
_entry.id   AF-A0A352UPT2-F1
#
_cell.length_a   1.000
_cell.length_b   1.000
_cell.length_c   1.000
_cell.angle_alpha   90.00
_cell.angle_beta   90.00
_cell.angle_gamma   90.00
#
_symmetry.space_group_name_H-M   'P 1'
#
loop_
_entity.id
_entity.type
_entity.pdbx_description
1 polymer ?
#
loop_
_entity_poly.entity_id
_entity_poly.type
_entity_poly.pdbx_seq_one_letter_code
_entity_poly.pdbx_strand_id
1 'polypeptide(L)'
;DIVDCAIGPMSSLTSQPSLNSLVESLRGNERDTGLDPDGLQKLADYWSDIRMRYTDFDKGMTVPMTEIYRYEIPGGQYTNLQPQVEALGLGHRFGEVKEMYRTVNDMLGDIIKVTPSSKMVGDLAIFMVQNNLTPDNIVQRGESLAFPDSVVSYFNGMMGQPPCGFPEGLQRVVLKGEKPITCRPGELLPPVDWDKIREKVGNFAEKPSWRSLISYAMYPKVMEDFFTHRKEYGYITRMGSHVFFNGLAVGETTQINIEDGKTLVIKYLGLGDRNEDGTRAVQFELNGMRREVNVPDPQASETSKKIVMANPDDKGQVGASIPGMVSKISVKAGDTVKENQVLAIIEAMKMETSVVSRINGVVDELFIEAGNTVKSGELLMTIK
;
A
#
# COMPACT_ATOMS: atom_id res chain seq x y z
N ASP A 1 -24.44 -16.63 26.85
CA ASP A 1 -25.37 -15.68 26.20
C ASP A 1 -25.09 -15.52 24.71
N ILE A 2 -23.88 -15.14 24.28
CA ILE A 2 -23.54 -15.01 22.85
C ILE A 2 -22.08 -15.44 22.63
N VAL A 3 -21.78 -16.05 21.48
CA VAL A 3 -20.41 -16.34 21.00
C VAL A 3 -20.28 -15.95 19.52
N ASP A 4 -19.13 -15.41 19.14
CA ASP A 4 -18.86 -15.05 17.74
C ASP A 4 -18.31 -16.26 16.98
N CYS A 5 -18.93 -16.57 15.85
CA CYS A 5 -18.56 -17.68 14.96
C CYS A 5 -18.60 -17.24 13.51
N ALA A 6 -17.89 -17.97 12.65
CA ALA A 6 -17.93 -17.77 11.20
C ALA A 6 -18.51 -19.00 10.50
N ILE A 7 -19.14 -18.81 9.35
CA ILE A 7 -19.62 -19.95 8.54
C ILE A 7 -18.45 -20.85 8.16
N GLY A 8 -18.65 -22.17 8.12
CA GLY A 8 -17.59 -23.19 8.00
C GLY A 8 -16.45 -22.83 7.05
N PRO A 9 -16.72 -22.51 5.77
CA PRO A 9 -15.70 -22.18 4.76
C PRO A 9 -14.96 -20.86 4.99
N MET A 10 -15.40 -20.00 5.90
CA MET A 10 -14.76 -18.73 6.28
C MET A 10 -14.29 -18.75 7.75
N SER A 11 -14.25 -19.93 8.37
CA SER A 11 -13.95 -20.10 9.80
C SER A 11 -12.58 -20.73 10.04
N SER A 12 -12.23 -20.88 11.32
CA SER A 12 -11.05 -21.57 11.83
C SER A 12 -9.72 -20.86 11.54
N LEU A 13 -8.63 -21.44 12.04
CA LEU A 13 -7.27 -20.91 11.93
C LEU A 13 -7.16 -19.52 12.59
N THR A 14 -7.00 -18.47 11.80
CA THR A 14 -6.98 -17.08 12.30
C THR A 14 -8.35 -16.41 12.31
N SER A 15 -9.38 -17.09 11.78
CA SER A 15 -10.78 -16.68 11.84
C SER A 15 -11.46 -17.22 13.11
N GLN A 16 -12.72 -16.86 13.31
CA GLN A 16 -13.56 -17.33 14.40
C GLN A 16 -13.84 -18.85 14.27
N PRO A 17 -14.25 -19.52 15.36
CA PRO A 17 -14.69 -20.91 15.30
C PRO A 17 -15.82 -21.14 14.29
N SER A 18 -15.90 -22.38 13.76
CA SER A 18 -16.93 -22.78 12.80
C SER A 18 -18.32 -22.78 13.44
N LEU A 19 -19.22 -21.95 12.92
CA LEU A 19 -20.63 -21.91 13.30
C LEU A 19 -21.30 -23.26 13.03
N ASN A 20 -21.07 -23.85 11.85
CA ASN A 20 -21.61 -25.17 11.50
C ASN A 20 -21.20 -26.23 12.53
N SER A 21 -19.91 -26.25 12.90
CA SER A 21 -19.39 -27.23 13.86
C SER A 21 -19.90 -27.00 15.27
N LEU A 22 -20.01 -25.73 15.70
CA LEU A 22 -20.53 -25.39 17.01
C LEU A 22 -22.01 -25.80 17.14
N VAL A 23 -22.82 -25.46 16.15
CA VAL A 23 -24.25 -25.82 16.11
C VAL A 23 -24.41 -27.34 16.16
N GLU A 24 -23.63 -28.08 15.37
CA GLU A 24 -23.68 -29.54 15.40
C GLU A 24 -23.26 -30.13 16.75
N SER A 25 -22.22 -29.57 17.37
CA SER A 25 -21.71 -30.05 18.66
C SER A 25 -22.70 -29.86 19.82
N LEU A 26 -23.63 -28.89 19.68
CA LEU A 26 -24.63 -28.57 20.69
C LEU A 26 -26.01 -29.17 20.39
N ARG A 27 -26.20 -29.80 19.23
CA ARG A 27 -27.48 -30.34 18.79
C ARG A 27 -28.02 -31.37 19.79
N GLY A 28 -29.25 -31.16 20.27
CA GLY A 28 -29.94 -32.03 21.22
C GLY A 28 -29.48 -31.90 22.68
N ASN A 29 -28.51 -31.03 22.97
CA ASN A 29 -28.09 -30.72 24.34
C ASN A 29 -28.98 -29.63 24.97
N GLU A 30 -28.86 -29.42 26.29
CA GLU A 30 -29.55 -28.31 27.00
C GLU A 30 -29.22 -26.92 26.41
N ARG A 31 -28.04 -26.79 25.80
CA ARG A 31 -27.56 -25.56 25.16
C ARG A 31 -27.63 -25.60 23.63
N ASP A 32 -28.59 -26.36 23.08
CA ASP A 32 -28.84 -26.33 21.63
C ASP A 32 -29.10 -24.89 21.18
N THR A 33 -28.50 -24.52 20.05
CA THR A 33 -28.61 -23.18 19.47
C THR A 33 -29.95 -22.93 18.78
N GLY A 34 -30.65 -23.98 18.36
CA GLY A 34 -31.88 -23.90 17.57
C GLY A 34 -31.70 -23.38 16.13
N LEU A 35 -30.45 -23.22 15.67
CA LEU A 35 -30.17 -22.81 14.28
C LEU A 35 -30.38 -23.97 13.31
N ASP A 36 -30.96 -23.67 12.14
CA ASP A 36 -31.20 -24.65 11.08
C ASP A 36 -29.89 -25.11 10.41
N PRO A 37 -29.48 -26.38 10.60
CA PRO A 37 -28.25 -26.91 10.02
C PRO A 37 -28.28 -26.93 8.48
N ASP A 38 -29.44 -27.16 7.86
CA ASP A 38 -29.57 -27.19 6.40
C ASP A 38 -29.44 -25.78 5.82
N GLY A 39 -29.99 -24.78 6.50
CA GLY A 39 -29.79 -23.37 6.20
C GLY A 39 -28.32 -22.96 6.30
N LEU A 40 -27.61 -23.42 7.32
CA LEU A 40 -26.17 -23.19 7.47
C LEU A 40 -25.36 -23.90 6.38
N GLN A 41 -25.77 -25.09 5.94
CA GLN A 41 -25.10 -25.78 4.84
C GLN A 41 -25.24 -25.00 3.52
N LYS A 42 -26.42 -24.45 3.21
CA LYS A 42 -26.62 -23.61 2.02
C LYS A 42 -25.71 -22.37 2.02
N LEU A 43 -25.52 -21.75 3.19
CA LEU A 43 -24.58 -20.62 3.34
C LEU A 43 -23.13 -21.08 3.17
N ALA A 44 -22.77 -22.24 3.71
CA ALA A 44 -21.44 -22.81 3.52
C ALA A 44 -21.18 -23.09 2.03
N ASP A 45 -22.11 -23.71 1.31
CA ASP A 45 -21.94 -23.99 -0.12
C ASP A 45 -21.71 -22.71 -0.93
N TYR A 46 -22.49 -21.66 -0.65
CA TYR A 46 -22.30 -20.34 -1.25
C TYR A 46 -20.89 -19.76 -0.96
N TRP A 47 -20.49 -19.69 0.31
CA TRP A 47 -19.20 -19.09 0.67
C TRP A 47 -18.00 -19.92 0.24
N SER A 48 -18.16 -21.24 0.11
CA SER A 48 -17.12 -22.12 -0.45
C SER A 48 -16.83 -21.76 -1.90
N ASP A 49 -17.87 -21.54 -2.70
CA ASP A 49 -17.70 -21.12 -4.09
C ASP A 49 -17.12 -19.71 -4.17
N ILE A 50 -17.66 -18.75 -3.40
CA ILE A 50 -17.18 -17.35 -3.43
C ILE A 50 -15.72 -17.23 -3.00
N ARG A 51 -15.28 -17.95 -1.94
CA ARG A 51 -13.90 -17.85 -1.42
C ARG A 51 -12.84 -18.13 -2.49
N MET A 52 -13.12 -19.05 -3.43
CA MET A 52 -12.19 -19.38 -4.52
C MET A 52 -11.82 -18.17 -5.40
N ARG A 53 -12.67 -17.13 -5.45
CA ARG A 53 -12.42 -15.91 -6.26
C ARG A 53 -11.39 -15.01 -5.59
N TYR A 54 -11.01 -15.30 -4.35
CA TYR A 54 -10.05 -14.55 -3.53
C TYR A 54 -8.78 -15.36 -3.22
N THR A 55 -8.51 -16.44 -3.96
CA THR A 55 -7.36 -17.34 -3.73
C THR A 55 -6.02 -16.61 -3.68
N ASP A 56 -5.84 -15.55 -4.50
CA ASP A 56 -4.60 -14.76 -4.52
C ASP A 56 -4.32 -14.00 -3.21
N PHE A 57 -5.37 -13.77 -2.41
CA PHE A 57 -5.30 -13.15 -1.08
C PHE A 57 -5.20 -14.19 0.05
N ASP A 58 -5.40 -15.48 -0.26
CA ASP A 58 -5.43 -16.59 0.71
C ASP A 58 -4.05 -17.25 0.84
N LYS A 59 -3.02 -16.43 1.12
CA LYS A 59 -1.64 -16.88 1.40
C LYS A 59 -1.40 -17.19 2.88
N GLY A 60 -2.48 -17.30 3.65
CA GLY A 60 -2.45 -17.41 5.10
C GLY A 60 -2.07 -18.80 5.59
N MET A 61 -2.35 -19.03 6.86
CA MET A 61 -2.15 -20.33 7.49
C MET A 61 -3.07 -21.38 6.87
N THR A 62 -2.57 -22.60 6.70
CA THR A 62 -3.35 -23.77 6.22
C THR A 62 -3.56 -24.82 7.30
N VAL A 63 -2.87 -24.68 8.44
CA VAL A 63 -2.91 -25.61 9.57
C VAL A 63 -2.96 -24.86 10.90
N PRO A 64 -3.54 -25.45 11.96
CA PRO A 64 -3.50 -24.87 13.30
C PRO A 64 -2.05 -24.69 13.79
N MET A 65 -1.76 -23.56 14.44
CA MET A 65 -0.46 -23.31 15.08
C MET A 65 -0.64 -22.94 16.55
N THR A 66 0.02 -23.70 17.43
CA THR A 66 -0.04 -23.50 18.88
C THR A 66 1.02 -22.52 19.40
N GLU A 67 1.96 -22.12 18.54
CA GLU A 67 2.98 -21.11 18.87
C GLU A 67 2.37 -19.75 19.28
N ILE A 68 1.10 -19.51 18.97
CA ILE A 68 0.35 -18.33 19.43
C ILE A 68 0.36 -18.20 20.96
N TYR A 69 0.32 -19.30 21.70
CA TYR A 69 0.39 -19.28 23.18
C TYR A 69 1.76 -18.88 23.71
N ARG A 70 2.77 -18.84 22.84
CA ARG A 70 4.14 -18.45 23.17
C ARG A 70 4.44 -17.01 22.77
N TYR A 71 4.06 -16.63 21.55
CA TYR A 71 4.44 -15.33 20.98
C TYR A 71 3.31 -14.30 21.04
N GLU A 72 2.05 -14.74 21.18
CA GLU A 72 0.88 -13.89 21.33
C GLU A 72 0.73 -12.85 20.21
N ILE A 73 1.14 -13.21 18.99
CA ILE A 73 1.01 -12.38 17.80
C ILE A 73 -0.44 -12.52 17.28
N PRO A 74 -1.28 -11.47 17.35
CA PRO A 74 -2.68 -11.58 16.92
C PRO A 74 -2.77 -11.90 15.42
N GLY A 75 -3.87 -12.54 15.00
CA GLY A 75 -4.00 -13.12 13.65
C GLY A 75 -3.61 -12.18 12.51
N GLY A 76 -4.19 -10.97 12.47
CA GLY A 76 -3.86 -9.99 11.43
C GLY A 76 -2.40 -9.49 11.47
N GLN A 77 -1.76 -9.49 12.64
CA GLN A 77 -0.32 -9.19 12.73
C GLN A 77 0.51 -10.36 12.21
N TYR A 78 0.12 -11.60 12.49
CA TYR A 78 0.86 -12.78 12.06
C TYR A 78 0.94 -12.88 10.54
N THR A 79 -0.18 -12.63 9.86
CA THR A 79 -0.26 -12.63 8.39
C THR A 79 0.50 -11.47 7.74
N ASN A 80 0.71 -10.36 8.46
CA ASN A 80 1.43 -9.19 7.95
C ASN A 80 2.93 -9.22 8.29
N LEU A 81 3.31 -9.80 9.42
CA LEU A 81 4.68 -9.77 9.93
C LEU A 81 5.64 -10.55 9.03
N GLN A 82 5.23 -11.73 8.54
CA GLN A 82 6.10 -12.53 7.67
C GLN A 82 6.43 -11.80 6.35
N PRO A 83 5.45 -11.32 5.56
CA PRO A 83 5.74 -10.52 4.36
C PRO A 83 6.60 -9.28 4.65
N GLN A 84 6.39 -8.60 5.79
CA GLN A 84 7.19 -7.45 6.20
C GLN A 84 8.66 -7.83 6.44
N VAL A 85 8.91 -8.94 7.15
CA VAL A 85 10.26 -9.47 7.42
C VAL A 85 10.95 -9.92 6.13
N GLU A 86 10.22 -10.56 5.23
CA GLU A 86 10.71 -10.97 3.90
C GLU A 86 11.07 -9.77 3.03
N ALA A 87 10.23 -8.73 2.99
CA ALA A 87 10.50 -7.49 2.26
C ALA A 87 11.76 -6.75 2.74
N LEU A 88 12.14 -6.95 4.01
CA LEU A 88 13.38 -6.40 4.60
C LEU A 88 14.60 -7.31 4.40
N GLY A 89 14.47 -8.42 3.66
CA GLY A 89 15.56 -9.38 3.42
C GLY A 89 15.88 -10.29 4.62
N LEU A 90 15.04 -10.27 5.66
CA LEU A 90 15.23 -11.02 6.91
C LEU A 90 14.38 -12.29 6.98
N GLY A 91 13.77 -12.72 5.87
CA GLY A 91 12.88 -13.90 5.84
C GLY A 91 13.52 -15.17 6.44
N HIS A 92 14.80 -15.40 6.18
CA HIS A 92 15.57 -16.52 6.74
C HIS A 92 15.73 -16.46 8.27
N ARG A 93 15.52 -15.30 8.89
CA ARG A 93 15.58 -15.04 10.34
C ARG A 93 14.19 -14.85 10.96
N PHE A 94 13.11 -15.23 10.28
CA PHE A 94 11.75 -15.05 10.80
C PHE A 94 11.54 -15.75 12.17
N GLY A 95 12.18 -16.90 12.39
CA GLY A 95 12.19 -17.55 13.71
C GLY A 95 12.77 -16.66 14.81
N GLU A 96 13.88 -15.99 14.55
CA GLU A 96 14.49 -15.03 15.49
C GLU A 96 13.57 -13.82 15.74
N VAL A 97 12.85 -13.34 14.71
CA VAL A 97 11.88 -12.25 14.87
C VAL A 97 10.74 -12.65 15.79
N LYS A 98 10.22 -13.89 15.70
CA LYS A 98 9.19 -14.37 16.62
C LYS A 98 9.67 -14.43 18.07
N GLU A 99 10.89 -14.93 18.30
CA GLU A 99 11.49 -14.94 19.65
C GLU A 99 11.71 -13.52 20.17
N MET A 100 12.17 -12.62 19.31
CA MET A 100 12.34 -11.22 19.66
C MET A 100 10.99 -10.54 19.93
N TYR A 101 9.91 -10.91 19.25
CA TYR A 101 8.57 -10.39 19.50
C TYR A 101 8.12 -10.64 20.95
N ARG A 102 8.33 -11.87 21.44
CA ARG A 102 8.09 -12.21 22.85
C ARG A 102 9.04 -11.44 23.78
N THR A 103 10.32 -11.40 23.45
CA THR A 103 11.33 -10.69 24.25
C THR A 103 10.97 -9.21 24.41
N VAL A 104 10.52 -8.57 23.34
CA VAL A 104 10.05 -7.18 23.35
C VAL A 104 8.82 -7.03 24.22
N ASN A 105 7.85 -7.95 24.17
CA ASN A 105 6.70 -7.91 25.07
C ASN A 105 7.12 -7.90 26.54
N ASP A 106 8.02 -8.82 26.92
CA ASP A 106 8.53 -8.92 28.28
C ASP A 106 9.30 -7.64 28.68
N MET A 107 10.13 -7.10 27.79
CA MET A 107 10.86 -5.83 28.01
C MET A 107 9.93 -4.63 28.23
N LEU A 108 8.75 -4.64 27.60
CA LEU A 108 7.76 -3.56 27.69
C LEU A 108 6.85 -3.69 28.92
N GLY A 109 7.02 -4.73 29.74
CA GLY A 109 6.21 -4.97 30.93
C GLY A 109 4.93 -5.75 30.67
N ASP A 110 4.96 -6.66 29.70
CA ASP A 110 3.87 -7.57 29.32
C ASP A 110 2.59 -6.83 28.91
N ILE A 111 2.61 -6.26 27.70
CA ILE A 111 1.55 -5.37 27.23
C ILE A 111 0.44 -6.13 26.51
N ILE A 112 -0.75 -5.51 26.47
CA ILE A 112 -1.84 -5.97 25.63
C ILE A 112 -1.50 -5.66 24.16
N LYS A 113 -1.50 -6.72 23.32
CA LYS A 113 -1.09 -6.66 21.91
C LYS A 113 -2.29 -6.77 20.98
N VAL A 114 -2.79 -5.62 20.55
CA VAL A 114 -3.83 -5.47 19.51
C VAL A 114 -3.44 -4.30 18.61
N THR A 115 -4.10 -4.09 17.47
CA THR A 115 -3.80 -2.91 16.66
C THR A 115 -4.09 -1.63 17.46
N PRO A 116 -3.13 -0.68 17.59
CA PRO A 116 -1.82 -0.61 16.93
C PRO A 116 -0.61 -1.12 17.74
N SER A 117 -0.75 -1.47 19.02
CA SER A 117 0.36 -1.93 19.87
C SER A 117 1.05 -3.20 19.35
N SER A 118 0.30 -4.15 18.77
CA SER A 118 0.86 -5.36 18.17
C SER A 118 1.80 -5.08 17.00
N LYS A 119 1.51 -4.03 16.20
CA LYS A 119 2.38 -3.55 15.14
C LYS A 119 3.66 -2.97 15.72
N MET A 120 3.55 -2.13 16.75
CA MET A 120 4.70 -1.52 17.41
C MET A 120 5.66 -2.58 17.97
N VAL A 121 5.15 -3.62 18.64
CA VAL A 121 5.98 -4.76 19.11
C VAL A 121 6.67 -5.45 17.93
N GLY A 122 5.96 -5.63 16.81
CA GLY A 122 6.52 -6.20 15.58
C GLY A 122 7.65 -5.36 14.99
N ASP A 123 7.43 -4.06 14.84
CA ASP A 123 8.42 -3.13 14.31
C ASP A 123 9.67 -3.08 15.20
N LEU A 124 9.50 -3.06 16.53
CA LEU A 124 10.62 -3.09 17.48
C LEU A 124 11.37 -4.42 17.43
N ALA A 125 10.67 -5.55 17.30
CA ALA A 125 11.30 -6.87 17.20
C ALA A 125 12.14 -6.99 15.93
N ILE A 126 11.61 -6.58 14.79
CA ILE A 126 12.35 -6.52 13.51
C ILE A 126 13.58 -5.62 13.65
N PHE A 127 13.39 -4.42 14.22
CA PHE A 127 14.47 -3.46 14.42
C PHE A 127 15.59 -4.03 15.30
N MET A 128 15.25 -4.73 16.38
CA MET A 128 16.24 -5.37 17.25
C MET A 128 17.00 -6.48 16.55
N VAL A 129 16.31 -7.36 15.80
CA VAL A 129 16.95 -8.43 15.02
C VAL A 129 17.87 -7.89 13.94
N GLN A 130 17.44 -6.84 13.23
CA GLN A 130 18.22 -6.19 12.16
C GLN A 130 19.51 -5.57 12.69
N ASN A 131 19.46 -4.96 13.89
CA ASN A 131 20.59 -4.23 14.49
C ASN A 131 21.39 -5.06 15.51
N ASN A 132 21.06 -6.36 15.66
CA ASN A 132 21.64 -7.26 16.65
C ASN A 132 21.58 -6.67 18.08
N LEU A 133 20.42 -6.14 18.44
CA LEU A 133 20.14 -5.56 19.75
C LEU A 133 19.53 -6.63 20.68
N THR A 134 19.77 -6.45 21.97
CA THR A 134 19.29 -7.32 23.05
C THR A 134 18.72 -6.45 24.17
N PRO A 135 17.91 -7.01 25.09
CA PRO A 135 17.42 -6.27 26.26
C PRO A 135 18.55 -5.56 27.03
N ASP A 136 19.71 -6.22 27.14
CA ASP A 136 20.84 -5.71 27.91
C ASP A 136 21.58 -4.55 27.23
N ASN A 137 21.61 -4.52 25.89
CA ASN A 137 22.41 -3.55 25.14
C ASN A 137 21.60 -2.43 24.47
N ILE A 138 20.28 -2.56 24.36
CA ILE A 138 19.44 -1.63 23.59
C ILE A 138 19.47 -0.21 24.15
N VAL A 139 19.55 -0.04 25.47
CA VAL A 139 19.63 1.28 26.09
C VAL A 139 20.95 1.97 25.73
N GLN A 140 22.07 1.25 25.77
CA GLN A 140 23.38 1.82 25.45
C GLN A 140 23.59 2.02 23.95
N ARG A 141 23.28 1.01 23.13
CA ARG A 141 23.51 1.04 21.68
C ARG A 141 22.42 1.78 20.92
N GLY A 142 21.22 1.90 21.51
CA GLY A 142 20.06 2.56 20.89
C GLY A 142 20.18 4.08 20.86
N GLU A 143 21.01 4.70 21.69
CA GLU A 143 21.17 6.17 21.72
C GLU A 143 21.55 6.74 20.34
N SER A 144 22.40 6.02 19.59
CA SER A 144 22.85 6.41 18.26
C SER A 144 21.91 5.98 17.12
N LEU A 145 20.87 5.18 17.40
CA LEU A 145 19.99 4.62 16.37
C LEU A 145 18.67 5.38 16.26
N ALA A 146 18.07 5.38 15.07
CA ALA A 146 16.72 5.88 14.85
C ALA A 146 15.72 4.74 15.06
N PHE A 147 14.86 4.85 16.07
CA PHE A 147 13.82 3.87 16.34
C PHE A 147 12.66 4.02 15.33
N PRO A 148 11.91 2.94 15.06
CA PRO A 148 10.72 3.02 14.21
C PRO A 148 9.68 4.01 14.76
N ASP A 149 8.98 4.73 13.88
CA ASP A 149 7.98 5.75 14.26
C ASP A 149 6.87 5.22 15.17
N SER A 150 6.47 3.95 15.00
CA SER A 150 5.49 3.28 15.85
C SER A 150 5.97 3.13 17.29
N VAL A 151 7.27 2.87 17.48
CA VAL A 151 7.93 2.75 18.79
C VAL A 151 8.02 4.12 19.44
N VAL A 152 8.46 5.14 18.69
CA VAL A 152 8.47 6.53 19.17
C VAL A 152 7.07 6.98 19.59
N SER A 153 6.06 6.72 18.75
CA SER A 153 4.67 7.06 19.05
C SER A 153 4.13 6.38 20.30
N TYR A 154 4.48 5.10 20.50
CA TYR A 154 4.10 4.36 21.71
C TYR A 154 4.73 4.97 22.96
N PHE A 155 6.06 5.16 22.98
CA PHE A 155 6.76 5.72 24.12
C PHE A 155 6.45 7.18 24.39
N ASN A 156 6.00 7.93 23.37
CA ASN A 156 5.50 9.29 23.52
C ASN A 156 4.11 9.32 24.20
N GLY A 157 3.44 8.17 24.35
CA GLY A 157 2.10 8.07 24.94
C GLY A 157 0.95 8.27 23.94
N MET A 158 1.24 8.36 22.64
CA MET A 158 0.22 8.57 21.59
C MET A 158 -0.68 7.36 21.37
N MET A 159 -0.29 6.18 21.86
CA MET A 159 -1.11 4.96 21.87
C MET A 159 -1.87 4.75 23.19
N GLY A 160 -1.85 5.74 24.09
CA GLY A 160 -2.38 5.63 25.45
C GLY A 160 -1.30 5.22 26.46
N GLN A 161 -1.74 4.96 27.69
CA GLN A 161 -0.86 4.61 28.81
C GLN A 161 -0.96 3.11 29.11
N PRO A 162 0.15 2.35 29.10
CA PRO A 162 0.14 0.95 29.52
C PRO A 162 -0.12 0.84 31.03
N PRO A 163 -0.82 -0.21 31.52
CA PRO A 163 -1.14 -0.37 32.94
C PRO A 163 0.07 -0.35 33.88
N CYS A 164 1.21 -0.88 33.40
CA CYS A 164 2.46 -0.99 34.15
C CYS A 164 3.40 0.22 33.97
N GLY A 165 2.98 1.25 33.23
CA GLY A 165 3.85 2.34 32.83
C GLY A 165 4.88 1.94 31.76
N PHE A 166 5.80 2.86 31.46
CA PHE A 166 6.86 2.64 30.47
C PHE A 166 8.20 2.31 31.14
N PRO A 167 9.02 1.41 30.58
CA PRO A 167 10.40 1.22 31.03
C PRO A 167 11.23 2.49 30.83
N GLU A 168 11.59 3.19 31.92
CA GLU A 168 12.16 4.55 31.89
C GLU A 168 13.44 4.66 31.04
N GLY A 169 14.36 3.70 31.17
CA GLY A 169 15.61 3.70 30.42
C GLY A 169 15.39 3.59 28.91
N LEU A 170 14.45 2.74 28.49
CA LEU A 170 14.11 2.56 27.09
C LEU A 170 13.32 3.76 26.55
N GLN A 171 12.34 4.27 27.32
CA GLN A 171 11.58 5.46 26.96
C GLN A 171 12.51 6.65 26.71
N ARG A 172 13.50 6.88 27.59
CA ARG A 172 14.48 7.95 27.44
C ARG A 172 15.27 7.86 26.14
N VAL A 173 15.76 6.66 25.82
CA VAL A 173 16.61 6.42 24.63
C VAL A 173 15.80 6.53 23.34
N VAL A 174 14.54 6.08 23.35
CA VAL A 174 13.63 6.21 22.21
C VAL A 174 13.25 7.66 21.96
N LEU A 175 12.90 8.43 23.01
CA LEU A 175 12.39 9.80 22.87
C LEU A 175 13.48 10.87 22.73
N LYS A 176 14.73 10.57 23.07
CA LYS A 176 15.87 11.48 22.88
C LYS A 176 15.65 12.91 23.41
N GLY A 177 14.95 13.03 24.54
CA GLY A 177 14.65 14.30 25.20
C GLY A 177 13.30 14.91 24.86
N GLU A 178 12.53 14.32 23.93
CA GLU A 178 11.12 14.67 23.75
C GLU A 178 10.30 14.35 25.00
N LYS A 179 9.35 15.23 25.33
CA LYS A 179 8.50 15.07 26.51
C LYS A 179 7.29 14.20 26.15
N PRO A 180 7.12 13.02 26.79
CA PRO A 180 5.95 12.18 26.57
C PRO A 180 4.69 12.84 27.13
N ILE A 181 3.54 12.48 26.55
CA ILE A 181 2.22 12.86 27.04
C ILE A 181 1.72 11.82 28.05
N THR A 182 0.92 12.28 29.02
CA THR A 182 0.28 11.43 30.04
C THR A 182 -1.25 11.48 29.99
N CYS A 183 -1.81 12.44 29.26
CA CYS A 183 -3.25 12.55 29.03
C CYS A 183 -3.70 11.65 27.86
N ARG A 184 -5.01 11.64 27.61
CA ARG A 184 -5.57 10.94 26.45
C ARG A 184 -5.17 11.72 25.18
N PRO A 185 -4.54 11.09 24.17
CA PRO A 185 -4.01 11.79 23.00
C PRO A 185 -5.02 12.69 22.27
N GLY A 186 -6.29 12.26 22.22
CA GLY A 186 -7.37 13.02 21.59
C GLY A 186 -7.77 14.32 22.32
N GLU A 187 -7.26 14.58 23.52
CA GLU A 187 -7.45 15.86 24.23
C GLU A 187 -6.50 16.95 23.73
N LEU A 188 -5.41 16.56 23.06
CA LEU A 188 -4.46 17.49 22.47
C LEU A 188 -4.88 17.97 21.08
N LEU A 189 -5.88 17.31 20.48
CA LEU A 189 -6.35 17.62 19.15
C LEU A 189 -7.40 18.72 19.20
N PRO A 190 -7.30 19.75 18.33
CA PRO A 190 -8.39 20.70 18.18
C PRO A 190 -9.64 20.01 17.61
N PRO A 191 -10.85 20.55 17.87
CA PRO A 191 -12.06 20.10 17.18
C PRO A 191 -11.90 20.16 15.66
N VAL A 192 -12.53 19.21 14.97
CA VAL A 192 -12.51 19.13 13.51
C VAL A 192 -13.21 20.35 12.91
N ASP A 193 -12.55 21.01 11.96
CA ASP A 193 -13.14 22.07 11.13
C ASP A 193 -13.94 21.43 9.98
N TRP A 194 -15.24 21.30 10.20
CA TRP A 194 -16.14 20.67 9.24
C TRP A 194 -16.38 21.52 7.98
N ASP A 195 -16.25 22.84 8.06
CA ASP A 195 -16.45 23.71 6.91
C ASP A 195 -15.28 23.59 5.94
N LYS A 196 -14.05 23.51 6.46
CA LYS A 196 -12.87 23.20 5.66
C LYS A 196 -12.94 21.83 5.00
N ILE A 197 -13.45 20.81 5.70
CA ILE A 197 -13.63 19.47 5.11
C ILE A 197 -14.72 19.51 4.02
N ARG A 198 -15.81 20.24 4.23
CA ARG A 198 -16.86 20.42 3.20
C ARG A 198 -16.30 21.08 1.94
N GLU A 199 -15.46 22.10 2.08
CA GLU A 199 -14.79 22.75 0.96
C GLU A 199 -13.93 21.74 0.18
N LYS A 200 -13.10 20.95 0.90
CA LYS A 200 -12.24 19.94 0.28
C LYS A 200 -13.01 18.86 -0.45
N VAL A 201 -14.05 18.29 0.18
CA VAL A 201 -14.88 17.24 -0.44
C VAL A 201 -15.75 17.82 -1.56
N GLY A 202 -16.15 19.09 -1.46
CA GLY A 202 -16.89 19.83 -2.48
C GLY A 202 -16.19 19.89 -3.84
N ASN A 203 -14.85 19.82 -3.86
CA ASN A 203 -14.08 19.75 -5.10
C ASN A 203 -14.29 18.43 -5.88
N PHE A 204 -14.80 17.40 -5.20
CA PHE A 204 -15.00 16.07 -5.78
C PHE A 204 -16.48 15.69 -5.92
N ALA A 205 -17.34 16.21 -5.06
CA ALA A 205 -18.76 15.91 -5.04
C ALA A 205 -19.58 17.16 -4.74
N GLU A 206 -20.54 17.50 -5.63
CA GLU A 206 -21.40 18.68 -5.50
C GLU A 206 -22.23 18.70 -4.20
N LYS A 207 -22.60 17.52 -3.70
CA LYS A 207 -23.38 17.37 -2.46
C LYS A 207 -22.72 16.36 -1.53
N PRO A 208 -21.71 16.76 -0.75
CA PRO A 208 -21.05 15.88 0.21
C PRO A 208 -22.04 15.35 1.25
N SER A 209 -22.14 14.03 1.37
CA SER A 209 -22.85 13.38 2.47
C SER A 209 -22.05 13.46 3.77
N TRP A 210 -22.70 13.36 4.92
CA TRP A 210 -21.99 13.24 6.21
C TRP A 210 -21.03 12.05 6.23
N ARG A 211 -21.38 10.93 5.59
CA ARG A 211 -20.49 9.77 5.44
C ARG A 211 -19.19 10.16 4.73
N SER A 212 -19.27 10.87 3.61
CA SER A 212 -18.07 11.32 2.89
C SER A 212 -17.23 12.32 3.68
N LEU A 213 -17.86 13.20 4.46
CA LEU A 213 -17.14 14.17 5.31
C LEU A 213 -16.38 13.45 6.43
N ILE A 214 -17.01 12.50 7.12
CA ILE A 214 -16.38 11.70 8.18
C ILE A 214 -15.28 10.81 7.59
N SER A 215 -15.54 10.15 6.45
CA SER A 215 -14.52 9.35 5.76
C SER A 215 -13.30 10.19 5.37
N TYR A 216 -13.50 11.43 4.90
CA TYR A 216 -12.39 12.34 4.60
C TYR A 216 -11.66 12.77 5.86
N ALA A 217 -12.38 13.04 6.96
CA ALA A 217 -11.76 13.37 8.26
C ALA A 217 -10.85 12.23 8.77
N MET A 218 -11.24 10.97 8.55
CA MET A 218 -10.47 9.80 8.99
C MET A 218 -9.33 9.45 8.02
N TYR A 219 -9.57 9.54 6.71
CA TYR A 219 -8.63 9.11 5.67
C TYR A 219 -8.61 10.09 4.47
N PRO A 220 -8.03 11.30 4.61
CA PRO A 220 -8.10 12.33 3.57
C PRO A 220 -7.57 11.85 2.22
N LYS A 221 -6.33 11.35 2.19
CA LYS A 221 -5.66 10.91 0.95
C LYS A 221 -6.38 9.74 0.28
N VAL A 222 -6.78 8.73 1.06
CA VAL A 222 -7.53 7.57 0.56
C VAL A 222 -8.86 8.01 -0.06
N MET A 223 -9.53 9.00 0.54
CA MET A 223 -10.77 9.54 -0.01
C MET A 223 -10.57 10.33 -1.29
N GLU A 224 -9.51 11.13 -1.40
CA GLU A 224 -9.14 11.83 -2.64
C GLU A 224 -8.86 10.84 -3.78
N ASP A 225 -8.10 9.79 -3.49
CA ASP A 225 -7.78 8.73 -4.45
C ASP A 225 -9.06 7.96 -4.83
N PHE A 226 -9.93 7.65 -3.87
CA PHE A 226 -11.23 7.03 -4.11
C PHE A 226 -12.13 7.88 -5.02
N PHE A 227 -12.22 9.20 -4.79
CA PHE A 227 -13.01 10.10 -5.63
C PHE A 227 -12.45 10.19 -7.05
N THR A 228 -11.12 10.29 -7.17
CA THR A 228 -10.43 10.33 -8.46
C THR A 228 -10.68 9.04 -9.24
N HIS A 229 -10.48 7.89 -8.59
CA HIS A 229 -10.74 6.57 -9.16
C HIS A 229 -12.21 6.41 -9.56
N ARG A 230 -13.16 6.86 -8.73
CA ARG A 230 -14.59 6.82 -9.07
C ARG A 230 -14.96 7.73 -10.24
N LYS A 231 -14.27 8.87 -10.40
CA LYS A 231 -14.47 9.77 -11.55
C LYS A 231 -13.97 9.12 -12.85
N GLU A 232 -12.87 8.39 -12.78
CA GLU A 232 -12.25 7.72 -13.91
C GLU A 232 -13.00 6.44 -14.33
N TYR A 233 -13.29 5.55 -13.37
CA TYR A 233 -13.84 4.21 -13.63
C TYR A 233 -15.34 4.08 -13.34
N GLY A 234 -15.96 5.09 -12.74
CA GLY A 234 -17.37 5.05 -12.36
C GLY A 234 -17.66 4.13 -11.16
N TYR A 235 -18.87 3.58 -11.11
CA TYR A 235 -19.35 2.76 -10.00
C TYR A 235 -19.15 1.26 -10.27
N ILE A 236 -17.97 0.75 -9.89
CA ILE A 236 -17.54 -0.62 -10.19
C ILE A 236 -17.91 -1.66 -9.12
N THR A 237 -18.51 -1.25 -8.00
CA THR A 237 -18.80 -2.15 -6.86
C THR A 237 -19.89 -3.18 -7.12
N ARG A 238 -20.69 -3.02 -8.18
CA ARG A 238 -21.69 -3.99 -8.64
C ARG A 238 -21.13 -4.99 -9.67
N MET A 239 -19.84 -4.89 -9.99
CA MET A 239 -19.14 -5.84 -10.84
C MET A 239 -18.90 -7.15 -10.09
N GLY A 240 -19.06 -8.29 -10.77
CA GLY A 240 -18.71 -9.58 -10.18
C GLY A 240 -17.22 -9.66 -9.89
N SER A 241 -16.84 -10.28 -8.76
CA SER A 241 -15.44 -10.30 -8.29
C SER A 241 -14.47 -10.87 -9.33
N HIS A 242 -14.90 -11.84 -10.15
CA HIS A 242 -14.03 -12.40 -11.19
C HIS A 242 -13.70 -11.37 -12.27
N VAL A 243 -14.68 -10.57 -12.71
CA VAL A 243 -14.47 -9.49 -13.68
C VAL A 243 -13.65 -8.36 -13.05
N PHE A 244 -13.91 -8.05 -11.79
CA PHE A 244 -13.18 -7.00 -11.08
C PHE A 244 -11.69 -7.32 -10.97
N PHE A 245 -11.32 -8.57 -10.65
CA PHE A 245 -9.92 -8.96 -10.50
C PHE A 245 -9.23 -9.31 -11.82
N ASN A 246 -9.94 -9.94 -12.77
CA ASN A 246 -9.31 -10.56 -13.94
C ASN A 246 -9.78 -10.01 -15.29
N GLY A 247 -10.74 -9.10 -15.31
CA GLY A 247 -11.40 -8.68 -16.55
C GLY A 247 -12.25 -9.80 -17.17
N LEU A 248 -12.37 -9.80 -18.49
CA LEU A 248 -13.17 -10.77 -19.25
C LEU A 248 -12.28 -11.60 -20.17
N ALA A 249 -12.61 -12.88 -20.33
CA ALA A 249 -12.02 -13.75 -21.35
C ALA A 249 -12.63 -13.45 -22.73
N VAL A 250 -11.89 -13.75 -23.81
CA VAL A 250 -12.37 -13.51 -25.18
C VAL A 250 -13.66 -14.30 -25.43
N GLY A 251 -14.71 -13.60 -25.84
CA GLY A 251 -16.04 -14.17 -26.06
C GLY A 251 -16.93 -14.24 -24.81
N GLU A 252 -16.38 -13.95 -23.62
CA GLU A 252 -17.14 -13.91 -22.37
C GLU A 252 -18.11 -12.72 -22.36
N THR A 253 -19.32 -12.97 -21.86
CA THR A 253 -20.37 -11.96 -21.66
C THR A 253 -20.67 -11.82 -20.17
N THR A 254 -20.70 -10.59 -19.67
CA THR A 254 -21.11 -10.27 -18.31
C THR A 254 -22.27 -9.26 -18.30
N GLN A 255 -22.98 -9.22 -17.18
CA GLN A 255 -24.07 -8.27 -16.93
C GLN A 255 -23.74 -7.43 -15.71
N ILE A 256 -23.68 -6.11 -15.89
CA ILE A 256 -23.37 -5.17 -14.82
C ILE A 256 -24.57 -4.27 -14.59
N ASN A 257 -25.14 -4.36 -13.38
CA ASN A 257 -26.20 -3.46 -12.95
C ASN A 257 -25.58 -2.13 -12.52
N ILE A 258 -25.89 -1.04 -13.20
CA ILE A 258 -25.38 0.29 -12.84
C ILE A 258 -26.35 1.03 -11.93
N GLU A 259 -27.65 0.84 -12.15
CA GLU A 259 -28.76 1.38 -11.38
C GLU A 259 -29.92 0.39 -11.41
N ASP A 260 -30.93 0.59 -10.57
CA ASP A 260 -32.08 -0.29 -10.54
C ASP A 260 -32.85 -0.18 -11.88
N GLY A 261 -33.00 -1.31 -12.57
CA GLY A 261 -33.59 -1.38 -13.91
C GLY A 261 -32.63 -1.03 -15.06
N LYS A 262 -31.36 -0.71 -14.80
CA LYS A 262 -30.34 -0.47 -15.84
C LYS A 262 -29.20 -1.49 -15.76
N THR A 263 -29.18 -2.40 -16.73
CA THR A 263 -28.17 -3.44 -16.88
C THR A 263 -27.38 -3.22 -18.16
N LEU A 264 -26.05 -3.26 -18.05
CA LEU A 264 -25.14 -3.28 -19.18
C LEU A 264 -24.76 -4.72 -19.48
N VAL A 265 -25.04 -5.18 -20.69
CA VAL A 265 -24.54 -6.45 -21.21
C VAL A 265 -23.26 -6.16 -21.97
N ILE A 266 -22.13 -6.66 -21.46
CA ILE A 266 -20.81 -6.44 -22.01
C ILE A 266 -20.25 -7.77 -22.47
N LYS A 267 -19.92 -7.89 -23.75
CA LYS A 267 -19.19 -9.04 -24.29
C LYS A 267 -17.83 -8.61 -24.77
N TYR A 268 -16.77 -9.24 -24.26
CA TYR A 268 -15.43 -8.95 -24.72
C TYR A 268 -15.14 -9.68 -26.04
N LEU A 269 -14.71 -8.96 -27.07
CA LEU A 269 -14.47 -9.51 -28.42
C LEU A 269 -12.99 -9.81 -28.66
N GLY A 270 -12.08 -9.14 -27.96
CA GLY A 270 -10.64 -9.34 -28.06
C GLY A 270 -9.84 -8.04 -28.13
N LEU A 271 -8.54 -8.18 -28.33
CA LEU A 271 -7.62 -7.06 -28.57
C LEU A 271 -7.42 -6.88 -30.07
N GLY A 272 -7.43 -5.62 -30.52
CA GLY A 272 -6.92 -5.21 -31.82
C GLY A 272 -5.39 -5.13 -31.83
N ASP A 273 -4.85 -4.48 -32.85
CA ASP A 273 -3.43 -4.24 -32.96
C ASP A 273 -2.94 -3.18 -31.96
N ARG A 274 -1.64 -3.21 -31.66
CA ARG A 274 -1.00 -2.19 -30.83
C ARG A 274 -0.81 -0.93 -31.67
N ASN A 275 -1.24 0.20 -31.12
CA ASN A 275 -1.07 1.52 -31.69
C ASN A 275 0.37 2.03 -31.47
N GLU A 276 0.81 2.97 -32.31
CA GLU A 276 2.14 3.58 -32.23
C GLU A 276 2.35 4.39 -30.93
N ASP A 277 1.27 4.84 -30.30
CA ASP A 277 1.27 5.58 -29.04
C ASP A 277 1.43 4.69 -27.79
N GLY A 278 1.61 3.37 -27.97
CA GLY A 278 1.74 2.41 -26.88
C GLY A 278 0.41 1.93 -26.29
N THR A 279 -0.72 2.33 -26.87
CA THR A 279 -2.04 1.78 -26.51
C THR A 279 -2.43 0.59 -27.37
N ARG A 280 -3.45 -0.15 -26.96
CA ARG A 280 -4.05 -1.25 -27.72
C ARG A 280 -5.56 -1.11 -27.73
N ALA A 281 -6.16 -1.32 -28.90
CA ALA A 281 -7.60 -1.29 -29.05
C ALA A 281 -8.23 -2.51 -28.34
N VAL A 282 -9.13 -2.27 -27.39
CA VAL A 282 -9.93 -3.29 -26.71
C VAL A 282 -11.32 -3.25 -27.31
N GLN A 283 -11.74 -4.35 -27.93
CA GLN A 283 -13.02 -4.45 -28.62
C GLN A 283 -14.05 -5.17 -27.76
N PHE A 284 -15.23 -4.59 -27.63
CA PHE A 284 -16.35 -5.18 -26.90
C PHE A 284 -17.68 -4.88 -27.56
N GLU A 285 -18.69 -5.68 -27.24
CA GLU A 285 -20.08 -5.40 -27.54
C GLU A 285 -20.76 -4.90 -26.27
N LEU A 286 -21.39 -3.73 -26.34
CA LEU A 286 -22.15 -3.13 -25.26
C LEU A 286 -23.61 -3.05 -25.70
N ASN A 287 -24.49 -3.84 -25.06
CA ASN A 287 -25.92 -3.93 -25.38
C ASN A 287 -26.18 -4.17 -26.90
N GLY A 288 -25.43 -5.10 -27.51
CA GLY A 288 -25.57 -5.43 -28.93
C GLY A 288 -24.77 -4.52 -29.88
N MET A 289 -24.17 -3.43 -29.40
CA MET A 289 -23.41 -2.49 -30.23
C MET A 289 -21.91 -2.68 -30.03
N ARG A 290 -21.17 -2.86 -31.13
CA ARG A 290 -19.70 -2.88 -31.09
C ARG A 290 -19.13 -1.53 -30.65
N ARG A 291 -18.16 -1.60 -29.76
CA ARG A 291 -17.40 -0.48 -29.20
C ARG A 291 -15.94 -0.87 -29.16
N GLU A 292 -15.10 0.15 -29.24
CA GLU A 292 -13.65 0.03 -29.15
C GLU A 292 -13.15 1.11 -28.21
N VAL A 293 -12.22 0.74 -27.32
CA VAL A 293 -11.56 1.66 -26.39
C VAL A 293 -10.06 1.37 -26.42
N ASN A 294 -9.25 2.40 -26.59
CA ASN A 294 -7.79 2.28 -26.52
C ASN A 294 -7.36 2.28 -25.05
N VAL A 295 -6.60 1.24 -24.65
CA VAL A 295 -6.07 1.08 -23.30
C VAL A 295 -4.55 0.98 -23.39
N PRO A 296 -3.76 1.61 -22.50
CA PRO A 296 -2.31 1.43 -22.45
C PRO A 296 -1.93 -0.05 -22.36
N ASP A 297 -1.00 -0.50 -23.20
CA ASP A 297 -0.50 -1.88 -23.16
C ASP A 297 0.64 -1.98 -22.15
N PRO A 298 0.53 -2.75 -21.05
CA PRO A 298 1.62 -2.90 -20.07
C PRO A 298 2.87 -3.58 -20.65
N GLN A 299 2.71 -4.36 -21.73
CA GLN A 299 3.81 -4.96 -22.49
C GLN A 299 4.29 -4.07 -23.62
N ALA A 300 3.71 -2.87 -23.75
CA ALA A 300 4.39 -1.82 -24.46
C ALA A 300 5.73 -1.59 -23.77
N SER A 301 6.78 -2.15 -24.35
CA SER A 301 8.11 -1.59 -24.19
C SER A 301 7.94 -0.08 -24.35
N GLU A 302 8.54 0.71 -23.46
CA GLU A 302 8.68 2.18 -23.59
C GLU A 302 9.47 2.57 -24.86
N THR A 303 9.51 1.72 -25.89
CA THR A 303 9.75 2.07 -27.28
C THR A 303 8.55 2.90 -27.75
N SER A 304 8.65 4.19 -28.03
CA SER A 304 9.81 5.06 -28.12
C SER A 304 9.30 6.49 -28.08
N LYS A 305 9.62 7.27 -27.06
CA LYS A 305 9.94 8.66 -27.37
C LYS A 305 11.04 8.58 -28.42
N LYS A 306 10.84 9.17 -29.60
CA LYS A 306 11.92 9.30 -30.60
C LYS A 306 13.09 9.93 -29.85
N ILE A 307 14.11 9.14 -29.55
CA ILE A 307 15.31 9.63 -28.87
C ILE A 307 15.98 10.57 -29.84
N VAL A 308 15.87 11.86 -29.59
CA VAL A 308 16.57 12.90 -30.34
C VAL A 308 17.99 12.94 -29.79
N MET A 309 18.98 12.77 -30.65
CA MET A 309 20.39 12.87 -30.26
C MET A 309 20.82 14.33 -30.37
N ALA A 310 21.64 14.78 -29.41
CA ALA A 310 22.26 16.10 -29.49
C ALA A 310 23.24 16.14 -30.67
N ASN A 311 23.16 17.19 -31.48
CA ASN A 311 24.15 17.43 -32.52
C ASN A 311 25.51 17.81 -31.89
N PRO A 312 26.58 17.02 -32.05
CA PRO A 312 27.88 17.31 -31.43
C PRO A 312 28.50 18.64 -31.84
N ASP A 313 28.15 19.15 -33.03
CA ASP A 313 28.65 20.41 -33.58
C ASP A 313 27.89 21.63 -33.06
N ASP A 314 26.71 21.42 -32.46
CA ASP A 314 25.88 22.47 -31.87
C ASP A 314 26.15 22.56 -30.36
N LYS A 315 26.93 23.57 -29.96
CA LYS A 315 27.26 23.80 -28.55
C LYS A 315 26.05 24.20 -27.69
N GLY A 316 24.94 24.59 -28.30
CA GLY A 316 23.67 24.84 -27.63
C GLY A 316 22.90 23.57 -27.28
N GLN A 317 23.25 22.42 -27.87
CA GLN A 317 22.60 21.14 -27.57
C GLN A 317 23.38 20.34 -26.53
N VAL A 318 22.74 20.11 -25.38
CA VAL A 318 23.35 19.38 -24.27
C VAL A 318 22.91 17.91 -24.35
N GLY A 319 23.83 17.04 -24.73
CA GLY A 319 23.62 15.59 -24.75
C GLY A 319 24.06 14.88 -23.46
N ALA A 320 23.51 13.71 -23.20
CA ALA A 320 23.97 12.81 -22.13
C ALA A 320 25.41 12.37 -22.36
N SER A 321 26.25 12.49 -21.34
CA SER A 321 27.66 12.07 -21.39
C SER A 321 27.84 10.57 -21.31
N ILE A 322 26.92 9.86 -20.66
CA ILE A 322 26.91 8.41 -20.47
C ILE A 322 25.47 7.89 -20.51
N PRO A 323 25.23 6.61 -20.84
CA PRO A 323 23.93 6.01 -20.64
C PRO A 323 23.69 5.77 -19.14
N GLY A 324 22.50 6.06 -18.64
CA GLY A 324 22.18 5.94 -17.21
C GLY A 324 20.86 6.58 -16.83
N MET A 325 20.56 6.62 -15.54
CA MET A 325 19.36 7.27 -15.00
C MET A 325 19.69 8.73 -14.64
N VAL A 326 18.84 9.68 -15.02
CA VAL A 326 18.96 11.07 -14.57
C VAL A 326 18.57 11.14 -13.11
N SER A 327 19.53 11.28 -12.20
CA SER A 327 19.28 11.33 -10.75
C SER A 327 18.79 12.71 -10.32
N LYS A 328 19.29 13.78 -10.96
CA LYS A 328 18.96 15.17 -10.60
C LYS A 328 19.09 16.11 -11.78
N ILE A 329 18.16 17.06 -11.87
CA ILE A 329 18.23 18.22 -12.78
C ILE A 329 18.43 19.49 -11.92
N SER A 330 19.44 20.29 -12.25
CA SER A 330 19.89 21.44 -11.44
C SER A 330 19.45 22.80 -12.00
N VAL A 331 18.76 22.81 -13.16
CA VAL A 331 18.33 24.01 -13.88
C VAL A 331 16.89 23.87 -14.37
N LYS A 332 16.25 24.99 -14.68
CA LYS A 332 14.92 25.06 -15.30
C LYS A 332 14.98 25.87 -16.60
N ALA A 333 13.97 25.70 -17.46
CA ALA A 333 13.82 26.52 -18.66
C ALA A 333 13.72 28.00 -18.26
N GLY A 334 14.51 28.85 -18.93
CA GLY A 334 14.66 30.28 -18.62
C GLY A 334 15.81 30.63 -17.68
N ASP A 335 16.51 29.66 -17.07
CA ASP A 335 17.65 29.94 -16.20
C ASP A 335 18.90 30.35 -17.01
N THR A 336 19.63 31.37 -16.53
CA THR A 336 20.94 31.75 -17.07
C THR A 336 22.01 30.80 -16.54
N VAL A 337 22.78 30.22 -17.45
CA VAL A 337 23.84 29.25 -17.15
C VAL A 337 25.21 29.74 -17.65
N LYS A 338 26.26 29.42 -16.90
CA LYS A 338 27.65 29.67 -17.29
C LYS A 338 28.29 28.42 -17.88
N GLU A 339 29.31 28.61 -18.71
CA GLU A 339 30.17 27.53 -19.17
C GLU A 339 30.74 26.76 -17.96
N ASN A 340 30.73 25.42 -18.05
CA ASN A 340 31.08 24.47 -16.99
C ASN A 340 30.13 24.43 -15.76
N GLN A 341 29.00 25.14 -15.78
CA GLN A 341 27.96 24.98 -14.75
C GLN A 341 27.29 23.62 -14.87
N VAL A 342 27.07 22.94 -13.75
CA VAL A 342 26.36 21.65 -13.69
C VAL A 342 24.88 21.85 -13.99
N LEU A 343 24.37 21.09 -14.97
CA LEU A 343 23.00 21.16 -15.46
C LEU A 343 22.17 19.96 -14.98
N ALA A 344 22.76 18.76 -14.99
CA ALA A 344 22.13 17.52 -14.54
C ALA A 344 23.18 16.52 -14.02
N ILE A 345 22.73 15.50 -13.30
CA ILE A 345 23.54 14.37 -12.84
C ILE A 345 22.93 13.09 -13.39
N ILE A 346 23.77 12.26 -14.01
CA ILE A 346 23.41 10.93 -14.51
C ILE A 346 24.08 9.88 -13.63
N GLU A 347 23.30 8.96 -13.09
CA GLU A 347 23.78 7.82 -12.34
C GLU A 347 23.86 6.58 -13.26
N ALA A 348 25.03 5.96 -13.30
CA ALA A 348 25.24 4.68 -13.96
C ALA A 348 26.19 3.82 -13.13
N MET A 349 25.84 2.55 -12.93
CA MET A 349 26.69 1.58 -12.18
C MET A 349 27.13 2.09 -10.79
N LYS A 350 26.23 2.77 -10.05
CA LYS A 350 26.49 3.39 -8.74
C LYS A 350 27.51 4.54 -8.76
N MET A 351 27.79 5.10 -9.93
CA MET A 351 28.62 6.29 -10.09
C MET A 351 27.78 7.44 -10.65
N GLU A 352 27.91 8.61 -10.05
CA GLU A 352 27.27 9.84 -10.51
C GLU A 352 28.22 10.61 -11.44
N THR A 353 27.71 11.04 -12.59
CA THR A 353 28.44 11.86 -13.56
C THR A 353 27.67 13.13 -13.84
N SER A 354 28.32 14.28 -13.63
CA SER A 354 27.73 15.59 -13.90
C SER A 354 27.75 15.92 -15.40
N VAL A 355 26.62 16.37 -15.91
CA VAL A 355 26.50 17.01 -17.23
C VAL A 355 26.63 18.52 -17.05
N VAL A 356 27.54 19.15 -17.79
CA VAL A 356 27.86 20.58 -17.65
C VAL A 356 27.54 21.36 -18.94
N SER A 357 27.29 22.66 -18.80
CA SER A 357 27.13 23.56 -19.95
C SER A 357 28.44 23.77 -20.69
N ARG A 358 28.38 23.80 -22.03
CA ARG A 358 29.53 24.11 -22.91
C ARG A 358 29.61 25.57 -23.33
N ILE A 359 28.61 26.38 -22.98
CA ILE A 359 28.50 27.79 -23.33
C ILE A 359 27.89 28.59 -22.17
N ASN A 360 28.07 29.91 -22.22
CA ASN A 360 27.21 30.82 -21.46
C ASN A 360 25.92 31.04 -22.26
N GLY A 361 24.77 31.02 -21.60
CA GLY A 361 23.48 31.22 -22.29
C GLY A 361 22.29 31.06 -21.37
N VAL A 362 21.11 30.93 -21.96
CA VAL A 362 19.85 30.68 -21.24
C VAL A 362 19.29 29.33 -21.65
N VAL A 363 18.87 28.52 -20.68
CA VAL A 363 18.21 27.23 -20.96
C VAL A 363 16.90 27.50 -21.69
N ASP A 364 16.72 26.92 -22.88
CA ASP A 364 15.55 27.13 -23.72
C ASP A 364 14.47 26.08 -23.44
N GLU A 365 14.77 24.81 -23.68
CA GLU A 365 13.86 23.68 -23.42
C GLU A 365 14.58 22.52 -22.70
N LEU A 366 13.83 21.78 -21.86
CA LEU A 366 14.27 20.52 -21.26
C LEU A 366 13.44 19.36 -21.83
N PHE A 367 14.10 18.28 -22.21
CA PHE A 367 13.49 17.09 -22.82
C PHE A 367 13.43 15.87 -21.90
N ILE A 368 13.89 16.02 -20.66
CA ILE A 368 14.04 14.95 -19.66
C ILE A 368 13.47 15.33 -18.28
N GLU A 369 13.12 14.32 -17.49
CA GLU A 369 12.72 14.43 -16.08
C GLU A 369 13.62 13.57 -15.18
N ALA A 370 13.70 13.91 -13.90
CA ALA A 370 14.43 13.10 -12.92
C ALA A 370 13.80 11.69 -12.83
N GLY A 371 14.63 10.65 -12.85
CA GLY A 371 14.22 9.24 -12.93
C GLY A 371 14.15 8.69 -14.36
N ASN A 372 14.25 9.52 -15.41
CA ASN A 372 14.31 9.02 -16.80
C ASN A 372 15.64 8.32 -17.07
N THR A 373 15.61 7.23 -17.85
CA THR A 373 16.82 6.56 -18.36
C THR A 373 17.18 7.13 -19.73
N VAL A 374 18.43 7.56 -19.90
CA VAL A 374 18.95 8.18 -21.12
C VAL A 374 20.06 7.36 -21.76
N LYS A 375 20.22 7.46 -23.09
CA LYS A 375 21.34 6.90 -23.83
C LYS A 375 22.46 7.91 -23.97
N SER A 376 23.70 7.43 -24.17
CA SER A 376 24.83 8.31 -24.51
C SER A 376 24.51 9.14 -25.75
N GLY A 377 24.68 10.46 -25.66
CA GLY A 377 24.41 11.40 -26.75
C GLY A 377 22.96 11.84 -26.91
N GLU A 378 22.03 11.30 -26.11
CA GLU A 378 20.62 11.73 -26.10
C GLU A 378 20.48 13.19 -25.68
N LEU A 379 19.68 13.98 -26.40
CA LEU A 379 19.45 15.39 -26.14
C LEU A 379 18.68 15.57 -24.83
N LEU A 380 19.28 16.28 -23.89
CA LEU A 380 18.70 16.55 -22.57
C LEU A 380 18.02 17.91 -22.52
N MET A 381 18.67 18.93 -23.09
CA MET A 381 18.20 20.31 -23.10
C MET A 381 18.90 21.14 -24.17
N THR A 382 18.32 22.29 -24.50
CA THR A 382 18.90 23.30 -25.39
C THR A 382 19.25 24.58 -24.64
N ILE A 383 20.29 25.28 -25.08
CA ILE A 383 20.79 26.54 -24.55
C ILE A 383 20.92 27.53 -25.71
N LYS A 384 20.39 28.74 -25.54
CA LYS A 384 20.45 29.84 -26.51
C LYS A 384 21.26 31.04 -26.03
#